data_AF-A0A354PBU8-F1
#
_entry.id   AF-A0A354PBU8-F1
#
_cell.length_a   1.000
_cell.length_b   1.000
_cell.length_c   1.000
_cell.angle_alpha   90.00
_cell.angle_beta   90.00
_cell.angle_gamma   90.00
#
_symmetry.space_group_name_H-M   'P 1'
#
loop_
_entity.id
_entity.type
_entity.pdbx_description
1 polymer ?
#
loop_
_entity_poly.entity_id
_entity_poly.type
_entity_poly.pdbx_seq_one_letter_code
_entity_poly.pdbx_strand_id
1 'polypeptide(L)'
;MMLAKIWKNAFIDASKHWIGRGPGAQEPLGDAVITIDRATPLARVEPGAPWPTADAFKTSVGFLGYRLDPAGRPVLRYSVDDVVVEEAILPLDSESDSSSKSLRRTFTITGRGVVTILVAAGQIELLEGEATQSSTYKIDNAYRITINGSKLERLRSGDRDELRYTVDLGESESTAVVNQNITW
;
A
#
# COMPACT_ATOMS: atom_id res chain seq x y z
N MET A 1 -0.55 9.53 -0.16
CA MET A 1 -0.21 8.91 1.14
C MET A 1 0.51 7.60 0.88
N MET A 2 1.39 7.12 1.77
CA MET A 2 2.10 5.84 1.57
C MET A 2 2.29 5.09 2.90
N LEU A 3 2.25 3.75 2.86
CA LEU A 3 2.71 2.90 3.94
C LEU A 3 4.21 2.63 3.74
N ALA A 4 5.06 3.16 4.62
CA ALA A 4 6.51 3.12 4.41
C ALA A 4 7.23 2.03 5.23
N LYS A 5 6.74 1.73 6.43
CA LYS A 5 7.33 0.72 7.33
C LYS A 5 6.22 0.02 8.09
N ILE A 6 6.44 -1.26 8.37
CA ILE A 6 5.59 -2.07 9.24
C ILE A 6 6.53 -2.80 10.21
N TRP A 7 6.16 -2.86 11.49
CA TRP A 7 6.94 -3.54 12.53
C TRP A 7 6.02 -4.03 13.64
N LYS A 8 6.55 -4.83 14.57
CA LYS A 8 5.81 -5.32 15.75
C LYS A 8 6.62 -5.09 17.04
N ASN A 9 5.93 -5.20 18.18
CA ASN A 9 6.46 -5.11 19.54
C ASN A 9 6.79 -3.68 19.94
N ALA A 10 8.06 -3.36 20.19
CA ALA A 10 8.42 -2.05 20.71
C ALA A 10 8.06 -0.91 19.73
N PHE A 11 7.58 0.20 20.28
CA PHE A 11 7.22 1.38 19.50
C PHE A 11 8.45 2.25 19.20
N ILE A 12 8.31 3.56 19.06
CA ILE A 12 9.45 4.48 18.90
C ILE A 12 9.92 5.00 20.27
N ASP A 13 11.22 5.26 20.40
CA ASP A 13 11.74 6.12 21.47
C ASP A 13 11.57 7.59 21.05
N ALA A 14 10.70 8.31 21.74
CA ALA A 14 10.45 9.72 21.46
C ALA A 14 11.54 10.65 22.01
N SER A 15 12.50 10.15 22.80
CA SER A 15 13.55 10.96 23.46
C SER A 15 14.35 11.80 22.48
N LYS A 16 14.59 11.29 21.26
CA LYS A 16 15.23 12.00 20.17
C LYS A 16 14.54 13.34 19.87
N HIS A 17 13.22 13.41 20.01
CA HIS A 17 12.43 14.59 19.67
C HIS A 17 12.29 15.62 20.79
N TRP A 18 12.80 15.34 21.99
CA TRP A 18 12.76 16.28 23.12
C TRP A 18 13.87 17.34 23.05
N ILE A 19 14.80 17.22 22.10
CA ILE A 19 15.90 18.15 21.90
C ILE A 19 15.58 19.06 20.70
N GLY A 20 15.66 20.38 20.91
CA GLY A 20 15.42 21.37 19.86
C GLY A 20 13.99 21.29 19.31
N ARG A 21 13.85 21.23 17.98
CA ARG A 21 12.55 21.10 17.29
C ARG A 21 12.28 19.66 16.80
N GLY A 22 12.97 18.68 17.36
CA GLY A 22 12.90 17.29 16.91
C GLY A 22 13.77 17.04 15.67
N PRO A 23 14.98 16.47 15.83
CA PRO A 23 15.88 16.19 14.73
C PRO A 23 15.50 14.91 13.98
N GLY A 24 15.26 15.05 12.67
CA GLY A 24 15.20 13.94 11.71
C GLY A 24 14.10 12.91 11.95
N ALA A 25 14.22 11.76 11.27
CA ALA A 25 13.30 10.63 11.45
C ALA A 25 13.76 9.72 12.61
N GLN A 26 12.80 9.09 13.29
CA GLN A 26 13.05 8.07 14.31
C GLN A 26 12.75 6.69 13.74
N GLU A 27 13.70 5.77 13.89
CA GLU A 27 13.50 4.38 13.48
C GLU A 27 12.62 3.64 14.51
N PRO A 28 11.87 2.61 14.09
CA PRO A 28 11.17 1.71 15.00
C PRO A 28 12.14 1.04 15.97
N LEU A 29 11.78 0.90 17.25
CA LEU A 29 12.52 0.04 18.19
C LEU A 29 12.08 -1.42 18.13
N GLY A 30 10.98 -1.70 17.45
CA GLY A 30 10.38 -3.03 17.41
C GLY A 30 11.12 -4.01 16.51
N ASP A 31 10.62 -5.24 16.52
CA ASP A 31 11.15 -6.36 15.75
C ASP A 31 10.45 -6.47 14.40
N ALA A 32 11.04 -7.30 13.52
CA ALA A 32 10.47 -7.65 12.21
C ALA A 32 10.09 -6.40 11.38
N VAL A 33 11.00 -5.41 11.35
CA VAL A 33 10.82 -4.18 10.60
C VAL A 33 10.92 -4.49 9.10
N ILE A 34 9.81 -4.35 8.39
CA ILE A 34 9.81 -4.36 6.94
C ILE A 34 9.68 -2.94 6.41
N THR A 35 10.48 -2.64 5.38
CA THR A 35 10.36 -1.40 4.63
C THR A 35 9.59 -1.71 3.36
N ILE A 36 8.51 -0.98 3.15
CA ILE A 36 7.72 -1.05 1.92
C ILE A 36 8.25 0.02 0.98
N ASP A 37 8.08 -0.21 -0.32
CA ASP A 37 8.41 0.79 -1.32
C ASP A 37 7.74 2.14 -1.00
N ARG A 38 8.51 3.22 -1.16
CA ARG A 38 8.08 4.59 -0.82
C ARG A 38 7.40 5.30 -1.98
N ALA A 39 7.08 4.59 -3.06
CA ALA A 39 6.26 5.19 -4.07
C ALA A 39 4.83 5.35 -3.57
N THR A 40 4.16 6.25 -4.26
CA THR A 40 2.73 6.41 -4.21
C THR A 40 2.02 5.08 -4.44
N PRO A 41 0.99 4.75 -3.64
CA PRO A 41 0.24 3.52 -3.80
C PRO A 41 -0.80 3.58 -4.93
N LEU A 42 -1.21 4.75 -5.40
CA LEU A 42 -2.24 4.91 -6.44
C LEU A 42 -1.96 6.11 -7.35
N ALA A 43 -2.05 5.90 -8.66
CA ALA A 43 -1.88 6.93 -9.68
C ALA A 43 -2.81 6.72 -10.88
N ARG A 44 -3.11 7.79 -11.62
CA ARG A 44 -3.60 7.69 -13.00
C ARG A 44 -2.40 7.59 -13.93
N VAL A 45 -2.20 6.41 -14.52
CA VAL A 45 -1.12 6.16 -15.48
C VAL A 45 -1.65 5.36 -16.65
N GLU A 46 -1.13 5.66 -17.84
CA GLU A 46 -1.38 4.83 -19.01
C GLU A 46 -0.73 3.44 -18.83
N PRO A 47 -1.31 2.38 -19.41
CA PRO A 47 -0.69 1.06 -19.41
C PRO A 47 0.74 1.11 -19.94
N GLY A 48 1.68 0.47 -19.24
CA GLY A 48 3.11 0.47 -19.62
C GLY A 48 3.89 1.75 -19.33
N ALA A 49 3.26 2.85 -18.90
CA ALA A 49 3.96 4.08 -18.59
C ALA A 49 4.85 3.94 -17.33
N PRO A 50 5.95 4.70 -17.21
CA PRO A 50 6.74 4.77 -15.98
C PRO A 50 5.88 5.20 -14.78
N TRP A 51 6.17 4.68 -13.59
CA TRP A 51 5.47 5.12 -12.38
C TRP A 51 5.80 6.58 -12.05
N PRO A 52 4.85 7.41 -11.58
CA PRO A 52 5.10 8.82 -11.37
C PRO A 52 6.17 9.06 -10.31
N THR A 53 7.02 10.06 -10.55
CA THR A 53 8.01 10.49 -9.56
C THR A 53 7.33 11.18 -8.38
N ALA A 54 8.04 11.25 -7.25
CA ALA A 54 7.52 11.88 -6.03
C ALA A 54 7.08 13.34 -6.24
N ASP A 55 7.72 14.09 -7.13
CA ASP A 55 7.37 15.48 -7.40
C ASP A 55 6.12 15.61 -8.27
N ALA A 56 5.97 14.79 -9.31
CA ALA A 56 4.74 14.73 -10.11
C ALA A 56 3.53 14.30 -9.27
N PHE A 57 3.76 13.48 -8.24
CA PHE A 57 2.72 13.05 -7.31
C PHE A 57 2.27 14.14 -6.32
N LYS A 58 3.19 14.99 -5.84
CA LYS A 58 2.84 16.07 -4.89
C LYS A 58 1.80 17.02 -5.48
N THR A 59 1.78 17.18 -6.79
CA THR A 59 0.84 18.07 -7.49
C THR A 59 -0.54 17.45 -7.72
N SER A 60 -0.66 16.12 -7.72
CA SER A 60 -1.93 15.41 -8.00
C SER A 60 -2.62 14.86 -6.74
N VAL A 61 -2.02 15.00 -5.55
CA VAL A 61 -2.57 14.40 -4.32
C VAL A 61 -2.88 15.38 -3.22
N GLY A 62 -4.14 15.32 -2.77
CA GLY A 62 -4.64 16.04 -1.61
C GLY A 62 -4.80 15.11 -0.41
N PHE A 63 -4.24 15.47 0.74
CA PHE A 63 -4.57 14.79 1.99
C PHE A 63 -5.91 15.32 2.51
N LEU A 64 -6.89 14.43 2.71
CA LEU A 64 -8.25 14.76 3.13
C LEU A 64 -8.50 14.44 4.62
N GLY A 65 -7.44 14.13 5.36
CA GLY A 65 -7.51 13.74 6.77
C GLY A 65 -7.72 12.24 6.97
N TYR A 66 -8.37 11.88 8.07
CA TYR A 66 -8.77 10.52 8.37
C TYR A 66 -10.11 10.52 9.11
N ARG A 67 -10.79 9.37 9.11
CA ARG A 67 -11.95 9.10 9.95
C ARG A 67 -11.64 7.92 10.86
N LEU A 68 -12.37 7.79 11.95
CA LEU A 68 -12.32 6.58 12.76
C LEU A 68 -13.48 5.67 12.33
N ASP A 69 -13.19 4.39 12.18
CA ASP A 69 -14.23 3.38 12.06
C ASP A 69 -14.95 3.17 13.41
N PRO A 70 -16.03 2.36 13.48
CA PRO A 70 -16.75 2.13 14.74
C PRO A 70 -15.91 1.53 15.88
N ALA A 71 -14.76 0.91 15.55
CA ALA A 71 -13.81 0.37 16.53
C ALA A 71 -12.70 1.37 16.90
N GLY A 72 -12.79 2.62 16.44
CA GLY A 72 -11.80 3.67 16.72
C GLY A 72 -10.53 3.58 15.88
N ARG A 73 -10.53 2.80 14.79
CA ARG A 73 -9.34 2.59 13.94
C ARG A 73 -9.32 3.61 12.81
N PRO A 74 -8.15 4.20 12.47
CA PRO A 74 -8.08 5.22 11.45
C PRO A 74 -8.29 4.65 10.05
N VAL A 75 -9.11 5.34 9.27
CA VAL A 75 -9.26 5.20 7.82
C VAL A 75 -8.71 6.49 7.21
N LEU A 76 -7.54 6.39 6.56
CA LEU A 76 -6.88 7.52 5.92
C LEU A 76 -7.65 7.93 4.68
N ARG A 77 -7.73 9.23 4.41
CA ARG A 77 -8.46 9.77 3.26
C ARG A 77 -7.55 10.69 2.45
N TYR A 78 -7.49 10.47 1.16
CA TYR A 78 -6.74 11.32 0.23
C TYR A 78 -7.39 11.31 -1.15
N SER A 79 -7.11 12.33 -1.96
CA SER A 79 -7.48 12.35 -3.37
C SER A 79 -6.27 12.07 -4.25
N VAL A 80 -6.52 11.46 -5.41
CA VAL A 80 -5.59 11.41 -6.54
C VAL A 80 -6.35 11.97 -7.73
N ASP A 81 -5.98 13.16 -8.18
CA ASP A 81 -6.75 13.96 -9.13
C ASP A 81 -8.21 14.10 -8.65
N ASP A 82 -9.17 13.59 -9.42
CA ASP A 82 -10.61 13.62 -9.15
C ASP A 82 -11.14 12.35 -8.45
N VAL A 83 -10.27 11.43 -8.01
CA VAL A 83 -10.65 10.20 -7.29
C VAL A 83 -10.38 10.35 -5.80
N VAL A 84 -11.34 9.93 -4.97
CA VAL A 84 -11.19 9.85 -3.53
C VAL A 84 -10.81 8.43 -3.13
N VAL A 85 -9.79 8.32 -2.28
CA VAL A 85 -9.31 7.06 -1.72
C VAL A 85 -9.46 7.08 -0.22
N GLU A 86 -10.15 6.07 0.31
CA GLU A 86 -10.15 5.73 1.72
C GLU A 86 -9.32 4.46 1.92
N GLU A 87 -8.31 4.53 2.80
CA GLU A 87 -7.41 3.42 3.07
C GLU A 87 -7.50 2.98 4.53
N ALA A 88 -7.92 1.74 4.75
CA ALA A 88 -7.94 1.09 6.05
C ALA A 88 -6.80 0.07 6.16
N ILE A 89 -6.08 0.08 7.29
CA ILE A 89 -5.00 -0.86 7.58
C ILE A 89 -5.34 -1.57 8.88
N LEU A 90 -5.59 -2.87 8.80
CA LEU A 90 -6.05 -3.68 9.92
C LEU A 90 -5.09 -4.85 10.17
N PRO A 91 -4.72 -5.16 11.43
CA PRO A 91 -4.04 -6.41 11.71
C PRO A 91 -4.93 -7.59 11.33
N LEU A 92 -4.33 -8.66 10.81
CA LEU A 92 -4.99 -9.94 10.63
C LEU A 92 -4.48 -10.89 11.70
N ASP A 93 -5.40 -11.43 12.49
CA ASP A 93 -5.07 -12.49 13.43
C ASP A 93 -4.72 -13.75 12.63
N SER A 94 -3.56 -14.33 12.95
CA SER A 94 -3.16 -15.63 12.43
C SER A 94 -3.89 -16.70 13.25
N GLU A 95 -4.86 -17.40 12.65
CA GLU A 95 -5.61 -18.45 13.36
C GLU A 95 -4.78 -19.72 13.64
N SER A 96 -3.58 -19.87 13.09
CA SER A 96 -2.85 -21.14 13.14
C SER A 96 -1.35 -21.05 13.42
N ASP A 97 -0.72 -19.88 13.36
CA ASP A 97 0.72 -19.75 13.62
C ASP A 97 1.09 -18.38 14.21
N SER A 98 1.40 -18.35 15.50
CA SER A 98 1.82 -17.14 16.23
C SER A 98 3.07 -16.45 15.65
N SER A 99 3.81 -17.14 14.76
CA SER A 99 5.04 -16.64 14.15
C SER A 99 4.78 -15.71 12.94
N SER A 100 3.75 -15.94 12.13
CA SER A 100 3.45 -15.07 10.97
C SER A 100 2.76 -13.79 11.39
N LYS A 101 3.23 -12.64 10.90
CA LYS A 101 2.64 -11.32 11.17
C LYS A 101 1.92 -10.86 9.93
N SER A 102 0.64 -10.53 10.04
CA SER A 102 -0.18 -10.18 8.89
C SER A 102 -0.99 -8.93 9.13
N LEU A 103 -1.18 -8.15 8.06
CA LEU A 103 -2.12 -7.05 8.01
C LEU A 103 -2.91 -7.09 6.71
N ARG A 104 -4.10 -6.51 6.72
CA ARG A 104 -4.92 -6.23 5.54
C ARG A 104 -4.90 -4.74 5.29
N ARG A 105 -4.57 -4.35 4.05
CA ARG A 105 -4.85 -3.02 3.53
C ARG A 105 -6.05 -3.11 2.63
N THR A 106 -7.00 -2.22 2.84
CA THR A 106 -8.21 -2.09 2.02
C THR A 106 -8.24 -0.69 1.44
N PHE A 107 -8.29 -0.59 0.12
CA PHE A 107 -8.53 0.65 -0.61
C PHE A 107 -9.99 0.69 -1.05
N THR A 108 -10.72 1.69 -0.59
CA THR A 108 -12.04 2.06 -1.13
C THR A 108 -11.84 3.28 -2.01
N ILE A 109 -12.08 3.11 -3.30
CA ILE A 109 -11.74 4.08 -4.33
C ILE A 109 -13.04 4.54 -4.98
N THR A 110 -13.38 5.82 -4.84
CA THR A 110 -14.61 6.41 -5.37
C THR A 110 -14.27 7.49 -6.38
N GLY A 111 -14.85 7.39 -7.57
CA GLY A 111 -14.60 8.31 -8.67
C GLY A 111 -14.97 7.68 -10.01
N ARG A 112 -14.28 8.07 -11.07
CA ARG A 112 -14.53 7.63 -12.45
C ARG A 112 -13.22 7.38 -13.20
N GLY A 113 -13.31 6.78 -14.39
CA GLY A 113 -12.16 6.44 -15.24
C GLY A 113 -11.28 5.35 -14.65
N VAL A 114 -10.05 5.28 -15.13
CA VAL A 114 -9.09 4.23 -14.75
C VAL A 114 -8.05 4.79 -13.79
N VAL A 115 -7.78 4.06 -12.70
CA VAL A 115 -6.66 4.29 -11.80
C VAL A 115 -5.89 3.00 -11.61
N THR A 116 -4.61 3.12 -11.27
CA THR A 116 -3.73 1.98 -11.03
C THR A 116 -3.19 2.05 -9.62
N ILE A 117 -3.23 0.92 -8.90
CA ILE A 117 -2.59 0.75 -7.61
C ILE A 117 -1.21 0.13 -7.85
N LEU A 118 -0.16 0.71 -7.27
CA LEU A 118 1.13 0.03 -7.13
C LEU A 118 1.06 -0.87 -5.89
N VAL A 119 0.89 -2.17 -6.13
CA VAL A 119 0.76 -3.19 -5.08
C VAL A 119 2.11 -3.40 -4.41
N ALA A 120 3.16 -3.53 -5.21
CA ALA A 120 4.53 -3.71 -4.76
C ALA A 120 5.50 -3.26 -5.83
N ALA A 121 6.72 -2.93 -5.41
CA ALA A 121 7.82 -2.77 -6.34
C ALA A 121 9.11 -3.28 -5.69
N GLY A 122 10.00 -3.91 -6.46
CA GLY A 122 11.21 -4.57 -5.95
C GLY A 122 11.55 -5.83 -6.74
N GLN A 123 12.25 -6.77 -6.12
CA GLN A 123 12.37 -8.14 -6.61
C GLN A 123 11.08 -8.90 -6.30
N ILE A 124 10.35 -9.30 -7.33
CA ILE A 124 9.03 -9.92 -7.19
C ILE A 124 9.08 -11.37 -7.67
N GLU A 125 8.63 -12.30 -6.84
CA GLU A 125 8.52 -13.72 -7.16
C GLU A 125 7.07 -14.17 -6.92
N LEU A 126 6.43 -14.78 -7.92
CA LEU A 126 5.12 -15.42 -7.72
C LEU A 126 5.33 -16.74 -6.99
N LEU A 127 4.71 -16.91 -5.81
CA LEU A 127 4.80 -18.14 -5.03
C LEU A 127 3.65 -19.10 -5.36
N GLU A 128 2.42 -18.58 -5.36
CA GLU A 128 1.20 -19.37 -5.46
C GLU A 128 0.10 -18.59 -6.17
N GLY A 129 -0.77 -19.30 -6.89
CA GLY A 129 -1.96 -18.76 -7.53
C GLY A 129 -1.88 -18.63 -9.04
N GLU A 130 -3.06 -18.52 -9.65
CA GLU A 130 -3.24 -18.11 -11.05
C GLU A 130 -3.81 -16.69 -11.07
N ALA A 131 -3.42 -15.89 -12.07
CA ALA A 131 -3.76 -14.47 -12.14
C ALA A 131 -5.27 -14.18 -12.01
N THR A 132 -6.15 -15.13 -12.29
CA THR A 132 -7.61 -14.99 -12.21
C THR A 132 -8.21 -15.18 -10.81
N GLN A 133 -7.44 -15.63 -9.82
CA GLN A 133 -7.88 -15.84 -8.43
C GLN A 133 -7.03 -15.03 -7.43
N SER A 134 -6.79 -15.58 -6.23
CA SER A 134 -5.84 -15.09 -5.24
C SER A 134 -4.43 -15.48 -5.66
N SER A 135 -3.54 -14.50 -5.74
CA SER A 135 -2.11 -14.72 -6.03
C SER A 135 -1.25 -14.19 -4.89
N THR A 136 -0.23 -14.96 -4.52
CA THR A 136 0.73 -14.60 -3.47
C THR A 136 2.09 -14.36 -4.08
N TYR A 137 2.64 -13.17 -3.83
CA TYR A 137 3.94 -12.72 -4.30
C TYR A 137 4.89 -12.51 -3.14
N LYS A 138 6.15 -12.91 -3.30
CA LYS A 138 7.26 -12.58 -2.39
C LYS A 138 7.97 -11.33 -2.91
N ILE A 139 8.23 -10.38 -2.02
CA ILE A 139 8.87 -9.10 -2.35
C ILE A 139 10.19 -8.99 -1.57
N ASP A 140 11.29 -8.77 -2.30
CA ASP A 140 12.65 -8.52 -1.76
C ASP A 140 13.13 -9.53 -0.70
N ASN A 141 12.62 -10.77 -0.78
CA ASN A 141 12.83 -11.81 0.23
C ASN A 141 12.44 -11.39 1.67
N ALA A 142 11.63 -10.34 1.83
CA ALA A 142 11.34 -9.70 3.11
C ALA A 142 9.89 -9.91 3.57
N TYR A 143 8.93 -9.88 2.64
CA TYR A 143 7.51 -10.05 2.95
C TYR A 143 6.76 -10.66 1.77
N ARG A 144 5.51 -11.04 2.03
CA ARG A 144 4.58 -11.57 1.03
C ARG A 144 3.37 -10.66 0.91
N ILE A 145 2.84 -10.53 -0.30
CA ILE A 145 1.56 -9.90 -0.58
C ILE A 145 0.63 -10.91 -1.24
N THR A 146 -0.55 -11.08 -0.67
CA THR A 146 -1.66 -11.81 -1.28
C THR A 146 -2.72 -10.83 -1.74
N ILE A 147 -3.10 -10.90 -3.01
CA ILE A 147 -4.09 -10.02 -3.62
C ILE A 147 -4.92 -10.82 -4.63
N ASN A 148 -6.21 -10.50 -4.73
CA ASN A 148 -7.14 -11.16 -5.65
C ASN A 148 -7.31 -10.34 -6.93
N GLY A 149 -7.29 -11.01 -8.09
CA GLY A 149 -7.94 -10.52 -9.30
C GLY A 149 -7.09 -10.53 -10.57
N SER A 150 -7.79 -10.70 -11.69
CA SER A 150 -7.26 -10.79 -13.06
C SER A 150 -6.69 -9.50 -13.64
N LYS A 151 -6.70 -8.39 -12.87
CA LYS A 151 -6.24 -7.07 -13.30
C LYS A 151 -4.81 -6.73 -12.82
N LEU A 152 -4.06 -7.76 -12.43
CA LEU A 152 -2.66 -7.63 -12.01
C LEU A 152 -1.75 -7.68 -13.24
N GLU A 153 -0.84 -6.72 -13.31
CA GLU A 153 0.23 -6.67 -14.31
C GLU A 153 1.58 -6.55 -13.60
N ARG A 154 2.56 -7.33 -14.06
CA ARG A 154 3.96 -7.18 -13.64
C ARG A 154 4.72 -6.48 -14.76
N LEU A 155 5.29 -5.32 -14.45
CA LEU A 155 6.10 -4.55 -15.39
C LEU A 155 7.54 -4.45 -14.90
N ARG A 156 8.49 -4.48 -15.84
CA ARG A 156 9.89 -4.19 -15.56
C ARG A 156 10.12 -2.67 -15.60
N SER A 157 10.71 -2.12 -14.55
CA SER A 157 10.98 -0.68 -14.41
C SER A 157 12.44 -0.50 -13.99
N GLY A 158 13.34 -0.40 -14.96
CA GLY A 158 14.78 -0.39 -14.72
C GLY A 158 15.29 -1.70 -14.10
N ASP A 159 15.83 -1.62 -12.88
CA ASP A 159 16.41 -2.74 -12.14
C ASP A 159 15.42 -3.51 -11.26
N ARG A 160 14.21 -2.99 -11.09
CA ARG A 160 13.14 -3.57 -10.28
C ARG A 160 11.91 -3.94 -11.12
N ASP A 161 11.04 -4.75 -10.52
CA ASP A 161 9.71 -5.00 -11.05
C ASP A 161 8.68 -4.21 -10.27
N GLU A 162 7.56 -3.92 -10.93
CA GLU A 162 6.38 -3.29 -10.35
C GLU A 162 5.19 -4.21 -10.54
N LEU A 163 4.50 -4.54 -9.45
CA LEU A 163 3.21 -5.23 -9.48
C LEU A 163 2.12 -4.17 -9.39
N ARG A 164 1.34 -4.04 -10.46
CA ARG A 164 0.31 -3.02 -10.61
C ARG A 164 -1.07 -3.67 -10.69
N TYR A 165 -2.07 -3.04 -10.06
CA TYR A 165 -3.46 -3.48 -10.11
C TYR A 165 -4.33 -2.39 -10.72
N THR A 166 -4.95 -2.66 -11.85
CA THR A 166 -5.80 -1.68 -12.55
C THR A 166 -7.23 -1.72 -12.01
N VAL A 167 -7.74 -0.55 -11.65
CA VAL A 167 -9.11 -0.32 -11.21
C VAL A 167 -9.82 0.52 -12.26
N ASP A 168 -10.89 -0.02 -12.82
CA ASP A 168 -11.74 0.68 -13.78
C ASP A 168 -13.04 1.06 -13.07
N LEU A 169 -13.27 2.37 -12.92
CA LEU A 169 -14.44 2.96 -12.28
C LEU A 169 -15.52 3.37 -13.31
N GLY A 170 -15.29 3.13 -14.62
CA GLY A 170 -16.23 3.49 -15.69
C GLY A 170 -16.38 5.00 -15.90
N GLU A 171 -17.31 5.40 -16.78
CA GLU A 171 -17.49 6.82 -17.14
C GLU A 171 -18.27 7.63 -16.10
N SER A 172 -19.10 6.95 -15.32
CA SER A 172 -19.89 7.53 -14.22
C SER A 172 -19.21 7.29 -12.87
N GLU A 173 -19.57 8.08 -11.85
CA GLU A 173 -19.05 7.84 -10.51
C GLU A 173 -19.42 6.45 -10.01
N SER A 174 -18.41 5.69 -9.60
CA SER A 174 -18.56 4.37 -8.99
C SER A 174 -17.56 4.19 -7.86
N THR A 175 -17.72 3.10 -7.11
CA THR A 175 -16.81 2.75 -6.02
C THR A 175 -16.28 1.34 -6.24
N ALA A 176 -14.96 1.20 -6.14
CA ALA A 176 -14.28 -0.08 -6.14
C ALA A 176 -13.58 -0.34 -4.80
N VAL A 177 -13.48 -1.61 -4.41
CA VAL A 177 -12.77 -2.03 -3.19
C VAL A 177 -11.69 -3.02 -3.56
N VAL A 178 -10.45 -2.72 -3.18
CA VAL A 178 -9.29 -3.60 -3.40
C VAL A 178 -8.68 -3.97 -2.05
N ASN A 179 -8.51 -5.28 -1.83
CA ASN A 179 -7.90 -5.81 -0.61
C ASN A 179 -6.56 -6.45 -0.94
N GLN A 180 -5.57 -6.17 -0.10
CA GLN A 180 -4.28 -6.85 -0.11
C GLN A 180 -3.92 -7.27 1.31
N ASN A 181 -3.46 -8.50 1.47
CA ASN A 181 -2.91 -8.99 2.73
C ASN A 181 -1.38 -8.95 2.62
N ILE A 182 -0.72 -8.34 3.61
CA ILE A 182 0.74 -8.31 3.73
C ILE A 182 1.13 -9.22 4.89
N THR A 183 2.03 -10.17 4.65
CA THR A 183 2.54 -11.10 5.65
C THR A 183 4.06 -11.06 5.71
N TRP A 184 4.65 -11.04 6.91
CA TRP A 184 6.09 -11.03 7.14
C TRP A 184 6.47 -11.80 8.42
#